data_AF-A0A7W6BFC9-F1
#
_entry.id   AF-A0A7W6BFC9-F1
#
_cell.length_a   1.000
_cell.length_b   1.000
_cell.length_c   1.000
_cell.angle_alpha   90.00
_cell.angle_beta   90.00
_cell.angle_gamma   90.00
#
_symmetry.space_group_name_H-M   'P 1'
#
loop_
_entity.id
_entity.type
_entity.pdbx_description
1 polymer ?
#
loop_
_entity_poly.entity_id
_entity_poly.type
_entity_poly.pdbx_seq_one_letter_code
_entity_poly.pdbx_strand_id
1 'polypeptide(L)'
;MARTDGLCERCDARGLTVFATVVDHIKPLALGGTDEDSNTRNLCDPCHAEATAEQFGMRTARGIGRDGRPTSPDHPWNRPDRT
;
A
#
# COMPACT_ATOMS: atom_id res chain seq x y z
N MET A 1 14.82 -5.63 -10.56
CA MET A 1 13.80 -6.17 -11.50
C MET A 1 14.23 -7.41 -12.28
N ALA A 2 15.51 -7.61 -12.61
CA ALA A 2 15.96 -8.79 -13.36
C ALA A 2 15.59 -10.13 -12.70
N ARG A 3 15.57 -10.20 -11.35
CA ARG A 3 15.25 -11.45 -10.62
C ARG A 3 13.85 -12.01 -10.86
N THR A 4 12.91 -11.19 -11.34
CA THR A 4 11.51 -11.58 -11.57
C THR A 4 11.12 -11.43 -13.03
N ASP A 5 12.09 -11.33 -13.94
CA ASP A 5 11.85 -11.05 -15.36
C ASP A 5 10.97 -9.80 -15.59
N GLY A 6 11.08 -8.83 -14.67
CA GLY A 6 10.27 -7.61 -14.70
C GLY A 6 8.81 -7.80 -14.27
N LEU A 7 8.42 -8.95 -13.73
CA LEU A 7 7.07 -9.20 -13.24
C LEU A 7 6.87 -8.72 -11.80
N CYS A 8 5.64 -8.33 -11.49
CA CYS A 8 5.16 -7.99 -10.17
C CYS A 8 5.00 -9.27 -9.32
N GLU A 9 5.77 -9.38 -8.25
CA GLU A 9 5.84 -10.57 -7.40
C GLU A 9 4.49 -10.89 -6.72
N ARG A 10 3.72 -9.86 -6.33
CA ARG A 10 2.37 -10.07 -5.74
C ARG A 10 1.34 -10.54 -6.77
N CYS A 11 1.42 -10.04 -8.01
CA CYS A 11 0.51 -10.46 -9.07
C CYS A 11 0.84 -11.88 -9.53
N ASP A 12 2.12 -12.19 -9.69
CA ASP A 12 2.59 -13.51 -10.09
C ASP A 12 2.17 -14.59 -9.09
N ALA A 13 2.32 -14.32 -7.79
CA ALA A 13 1.82 -15.19 -6.71
C ALA A 13 0.29 -15.44 -6.75
N ARG A 14 -0.47 -14.57 -7.43
CA ARG A 14 -1.91 -14.71 -7.66
C ARG A 14 -2.26 -15.33 -9.03
N GLY A 15 -1.26 -15.76 -9.80
CA GLY A 15 -1.41 -16.29 -11.16
C GLY A 15 -1.67 -15.21 -12.22
N LEU A 16 -1.28 -13.96 -11.95
CA LEU A 16 -1.46 -12.83 -12.87
C LEU A 16 -0.12 -12.38 -13.44
N THR A 17 -0.01 -12.29 -14.77
CA THR A 17 1.18 -11.76 -15.44
C THR A 17 1.06 -10.25 -15.59
N VAL A 18 1.66 -9.50 -14.67
CA VAL A 18 1.66 -8.03 -14.65
C VAL A 18 3.09 -7.54 -14.50
N PHE A 19 3.50 -6.55 -15.31
CA PHE A 19 4.82 -5.94 -15.18
C PHE A 19 4.95 -5.14 -13.88
N ALA A 20 6.11 -5.26 -13.25
CA ALA A 20 6.53 -4.40 -12.17
C ALA A 20 6.94 -3.04 -12.72
N THR A 21 6.58 -1.98 -12.01
CA THR A 21 6.91 -0.59 -12.33
C THR A 21 7.80 0.03 -11.27
N VAL A 22 7.88 -0.57 -10.08
CA VAL A 22 8.64 -0.07 -8.94
C VAL A 22 9.35 -1.19 -8.18
N VAL A 23 10.45 -0.83 -7.51
CA VAL A 23 11.15 -1.68 -6.53
C VAL A 23 10.76 -1.17 -5.15
N ASP A 24 10.15 -2.04 -4.33
CA ASP A 24 9.66 -1.75 -2.99
C ASP A 24 10.54 -2.43 -1.94
N HIS A 25 10.88 -1.74 -0.85
CA HIS A 25 11.58 -2.36 0.27
C HIS A 25 10.60 -3.14 1.15
N ILE A 26 10.81 -4.44 1.36
CA ILE A 26 9.96 -5.31 2.18
C ILE A 26 9.81 -4.72 3.58
N LYS A 27 10.94 -4.38 4.22
CA LYS A 27 11.00 -3.48 5.38
C LYS A 27 11.40 -2.08 4.88
N PRO A 28 10.56 -1.05 5.05
CA PRO A 28 10.89 0.30 4.60
C PRO A 28 12.17 0.84 5.22
N LEU A 29 12.94 1.61 4.45
CA LEU A 29 14.14 2.30 4.95
C LEU A 29 13.81 3.19 6.17
N ALA A 30 12.66 3.88 6.16
CA ALA A 30 12.18 4.71 7.26
C ALA A 30 11.93 3.94 8.57
N LEU A 31 11.75 2.62 8.50
CA LEU A 31 11.58 1.73 9.65
C LEU A 31 12.86 0.92 9.96
N GLY A 32 14.00 1.32 9.39
CA GLY A 32 15.29 0.63 9.55
C GLY A 32 15.43 -0.62 8.68
N GLY A 33 14.84 -0.61 7.49
CA GLY A 33 15.16 -1.55 6.42
C GLY A 33 16.52 -1.25 5.79
N THR A 34 17.08 -2.25 5.11
CA THR A 34 18.35 -2.13 4.37
C THR A 34 18.08 -1.94 2.88
N ASP A 35 19.03 -1.32 2.17
CA ASP A 35 18.98 -1.18 0.70
C ASP A 35 19.68 -2.34 0.00
N GLU A 36 19.39 -3.57 0.45
CA GLU A 36 19.95 -4.81 -0.09
C GLU A 36 18.88 -5.52 -0.93
N ASP A 37 19.27 -6.20 -2.01
CA ASP A 37 18.31 -6.86 -2.92
C ASP A 37 17.38 -7.85 -2.17
N SER A 38 17.90 -8.49 -1.12
CA SER A 38 17.15 -9.39 -0.22
C SER A 38 16.02 -8.72 0.56
N ASN A 39 16.06 -7.40 0.73
CA ASN A 39 15.00 -6.60 1.34
C ASN A 39 14.15 -5.89 0.26
N THR A 40 14.21 -6.28 -1.01
CA THR A 40 13.40 -5.66 -2.07
C THR A 40 12.42 -6.63 -2.70
N ARG A 41 11.30 -6.12 -3.20
CA ARG A 41 10.30 -6.81 -4.04
C ARG A 41 9.92 -5.94 -5.24
N ASN A 42 9.73 -6.51 -6.42
CA ASN A 42 9.33 -5.80 -7.63
C ASN A 42 7.80 -5.81 -7.68
N LEU A 43 7.17 -4.64 -7.71
CA LEU A 43 5.71 -4.50 -7.68
C LEU A 43 5.20 -3.62 -8.82
N CYS A 44 3.96 -3.83 -9.25
CA CYS A 44 3.20 -2.85 -10.01
C CYS A 44 2.65 -1.76 -9.08
N ASP A 45 2.30 -0.59 -9.63
CA ASP A 45 1.85 0.56 -8.84
C ASP A 45 0.68 0.26 -7.88
N PRO A 46 -0.38 -0.50 -8.28
CA PRO A 46 -1.45 -0.87 -7.36
C PRO A 46 -0.96 -1.69 -6.16
N CYS A 47 -0.14 -2.72 -6.42
CA CYS A 47 0.42 -3.57 -5.38
C CYS A 47 1.41 -2.81 -4.48
N HIS A 48 2.14 -1.83 -5.02
CA HIS A 48 3.01 -0.96 -4.25
C HIS A 48 2.23 0.00 -3.33
N ALA A 49 1.10 0.54 -3.81
CA ALA A 49 0.22 1.36 -2.97
C ALA A 49 -0.38 0.55 -1.81
N GLU A 50 -0.80 -0.69 -2.07
CA GLU A 50 -1.25 -1.63 -1.03
C GLU A 50 -0.13 -1.93 -0.01
N ALA A 51 1.06 -2.27 -0.51
CA ALA A 51 2.25 -2.50 0.32
C ALA A 51 2.57 -1.32 1.24
N THR A 52 2.57 -0.10 0.69
CA THR A 52 2.81 1.13 1.45
C THR A 52 1.75 1.30 2.54
N ALA A 53 0.48 1.09 2.21
CA ALA A 53 -0.60 1.23 3.18
C ALA A 53 -0.48 0.21 4.33
N GLU A 54 -0.12 -1.04 4.03
CA GLU A 54 0.15 -2.09 5.03
C GLU A 54 1.33 -1.72 5.94
N GLN A 55 2.46 -1.29 5.36
CA GLN A 55 3.70 -1.01 6.07
C GLN A 55 3.59 0.18 7.03
N PHE A 56 2.87 1.22 6.62
CA PHE A 56 2.73 2.45 7.40
C PHE A 56 1.40 2.52 8.16
N GLY A 57 0.60 1.45 8.16
CA GLY A 57 -0.69 1.39 8.85
C GLY A 57 -1.68 2.45 8.33
N MET A 58 -1.57 2.83 7.05
CA MET A 58 -2.47 3.81 6.46
C MET A 58 -3.86 3.18 6.35
N ARG A 59 -4.84 3.86 6.93
CA ARG A 59 -6.24 3.48 6.80
C ARG A 59 -6.70 3.94 5.42
N THR A 60 -7.20 3.04 4.58
CA THR A 60 -7.87 3.43 3.34
C THR A 60 -8.95 4.46 3.67
N ALA A 61 -8.96 5.57 2.94
CA ALA A 61 -9.88 6.66 3.19
C ALA A 61 -11.31 6.10 3.13
N ARG A 62 -12.00 6.13 4.27
CA ARG A 62 -13.42 5.81 4.35
C ARG A 62 -14.12 6.94 3.60
N GLY A 63 -14.78 6.60 2.49
CA GLY A 63 -15.13 7.54 1.41
C GLY A 63 -15.82 8.83 1.81
N ILE A 64 -16.02 9.73 0.85
CA ILE A 64 -16.73 10.99 1.06
C ILE A 64 -18.15 10.89 0.50
N GLY A 65 -19.14 11.29 1.29
CA GLY A 65 -20.54 11.35 0.90
C GLY A 65 -20.82 12.46 -0.12
N ARG A 66 -22.01 12.45 -0.72
CA ARG A 66 -22.44 13.49 -1.68
C ARG A 66 -22.56 14.88 -1.05
N ASP A 67 -22.70 14.92 0.27
CA ASP A 67 -22.71 16.12 1.11
C ASP A 67 -21.30 16.64 1.44
N GLY A 68 -20.25 15.96 0.96
CA GLY A 68 -18.86 16.31 1.24
C GLY A 68 -18.36 15.86 2.62
N ARG A 69 -19.18 15.14 3.39
CA ARG A 69 -18.76 14.62 4.72
C ARG A 69 -18.10 13.25 4.59
N PRO A 70 -17.12 12.91 5.43
CA PRO A 70 -16.61 11.55 5.52
C PRO A 70 -17.75 10.57 5.83
N THR A 71 -17.79 9.40 5.19
CA THR A 71 -18.86 8.40 5.40
C THR A 71 -18.63 7.54 6.64
N SER A 72 -17.41 7.56 7.19
CA SER A 72 -17.08 6.78 8.38
C SER A 72 -17.76 7.30 9.63
N PRO A 73 -18.51 6.46 10.37
CA PRO A 73 -19.05 6.84 11.68
C PRO A 73 -17.95 7.25 12.67
N ASP A 74 -16.81 6.55 12.63
CA ASP A 74 -15.70 6.80 13.56
C ASP A 74 -14.89 8.06 13.25
N HIS A 75 -15.18 8.76 12.14
CA HIS A 75 -14.44 9.96 11.73
C HIS A 75 -14.71 11.08 12.75
N PRO A 76 -13.69 11.86 13.18
CA PRO A 76 -13.87 12.94 14.16
C PRO A 76 -15.03 13.89 13.83
N TRP A 77 -15.25 14.17 12.54
CA TRP A 77 -16.35 15.03 12.09
C TRP A 77 -17.77 14.44 12.23
N ASN A 78 -17.88 13.14 12.49
CA ASN A 78 -19.14 12.43 12.67
C ASN A 78 -19.31 11.90 14.10
N ARG A 79 -18.35 12.14 14.99
CA ARG A 79 -18.47 11.76 16.40
C ARG A 79 -19.47 12.69 17.09
N PRO A 80 -20.37 12.17 17.94
CA PRO A 80 -21.19 13.02 18.77
C PRO A 80 -20.31 13.85 19.70
N ASP A 81 -20.77 15.05 20.02
CA ASP A 81 -20.13 15.98 20.94
C ASP A 81 -19.81 15.23 22.24
N ARG A 82 -18.54 15.23 22.65
CA ARG A 82 -18.16 14.70 23.95
C ARG A 82 -18.64 15.68 25.02
N THR A 83 -19.84 15.47 25.55
CA THR A 83 -20.27 16.04 26.84
C THR A 83 -19.40 15.52 27.98
#